data_AF-G5APA6-F1
#
_entry.id   AF-G5APA6-F1
#
_cell.length_a   1.000
_cell.length_b   1.000
_cell.length_c   1.000
_cell.angle_alpha   90.00
_cell.angle_beta   90.00
_cell.angle_gamma   90.00
#
_symmetry.space_group_name_H-M   'P 1'
#
loop_
_entity.id
_entity.type
_entity.pdbx_description
1 polymer ?
#
loop_
_entity_poly.entity_id
_entity_poly.type
_entity_poly.pdbx_seq_one_letter_code
_entity_poly.pdbx_strand_id
1 'polypeptide(L)'
;MDQSSEGCTKKISSMNIDKLIKDFSQIEKKMIETSGKNNILEIQLEKCTSLLKVVQTKEASIKKGENEQLKRNADMTRENLKSHKQDYKNNIAKLVHEMKIKEEEHKIEISKLYQDMQKKALASQLCKDYENDEDVNKQLNKMGYNRSLTEDFLAWSNVGRCHDFRETADVIAKENNPLVDFVELPDNHSSLIYSNLLCGVFRGALEMVQMAVEAKFVQGTLKGDGVTEIQMKFIRRIKDNLPAGE
;
A
#
# COMPACT_ATOMS: atom_id res chain seq x y z
N MET A 1 8.27 -102.85 101.13
CA MET A 1 7.58 -103.12 99.85
C MET A 1 8.18 -102.22 98.79
N ASP A 2 8.29 -102.80 97.61
CA ASP A 2 8.99 -102.40 96.41
C ASP A 2 8.63 -101.04 95.79
N GLN A 3 9.67 -100.46 95.17
CA GLN A 3 9.78 -99.92 93.80
C GLN A 3 8.97 -98.69 93.28
N SER A 4 9.80 -97.77 92.77
CA SER A 4 9.79 -97.13 91.45
C SER A 4 8.72 -96.10 91.06
N SER A 5 9.18 -94.87 90.80
CA SER A 5 9.05 -94.09 89.54
C SER A 5 9.63 -92.69 89.82
N GLU A 6 10.13 -91.87 88.91
CA GLU A 6 10.58 -91.97 87.52
C GLU A 6 11.49 -90.75 87.35
N GLY A 7 12.67 -90.93 86.76
CA GLY A 7 13.64 -89.85 86.59
C GLY A 7 13.12 -88.77 85.65
N CYS A 8 13.06 -87.53 86.14
CA CYS A 8 13.08 -86.36 85.28
C CYS A 8 14.51 -86.22 84.71
N THR A 9 14.78 -86.93 83.61
CA THR A 9 15.98 -86.74 82.81
C THR A 9 15.93 -85.34 82.22
N LYS A 10 16.58 -84.38 82.90
CA LYS A 10 17.03 -83.16 82.23
C LYS A 10 17.95 -83.62 81.11
N LYS A 11 17.45 -83.53 79.87
CA LYS A 11 18.24 -83.73 78.66
C LYS A 11 19.28 -82.60 78.64
N ILE A 12 20.39 -82.80 79.35
CA ILE A 12 21.53 -81.90 79.30
C ILE A 12 22.06 -82.04 77.87
N SER A 13 21.70 -81.07 77.01
CA SER A 13 22.32 -80.93 75.71
C SER A 13 23.81 -80.69 75.96
N SER A 14 24.64 -81.70 75.77
CA SER A 14 26.08 -81.58 75.89
C SER A 14 26.56 -80.58 74.83
N MET A 15 26.92 -79.36 75.25
CA MET A 15 27.50 -78.35 74.37
C MET A 15 28.99 -78.62 74.19
N ASN A 16 29.42 -78.79 72.95
CA ASN A 16 30.83 -78.95 72.60
C ASN A 16 31.50 -77.56 72.57
N ILE A 17 32.30 -77.27 73.59
CA ILE A 17 32.94 -75.96 73.81
C ILE A 17 33.94 -75.65 72.68
N ASP A 18 34.65 -76.66 72.16
CA ASP A 18 35.61 -76.47 71.06
C ASP A 18 34.92 -76.02 69.77
N LYS A 19 33.74 -76.58 69.47
CA LYS A 19 32.92 -76.16 68.32
C LYS A 19 32.43 -74.73 68.50
N LEU A 20 31.98 -74.37 69.70
CA LEU A 20 31.51 -73.02 70.02
C LEU A 20 32.62 -71.97 69.84
N ILE A 21 33.83 -72.24 70.34
CA ILE A 21 34.99 -71.34 70.18
C ILE A 21 35.34 -71.17 68.69
N LYS A 22 35.31 -72.25 67.90
CA LYS A 22 35.57 -72.20 66.46
C LYS A 22 34.52 -71.37 65.71
N ASP A 23 33.25 -71.51 66.08
CA ASP A 23 32.15 -70.73 65.49
C ASP A 23 32.30 -69.23 65.84
N PHE A 24 32.65 -68.89 67.08
CA PHE A 24 32.94 -67.49 67.47
C PHE A 24 34.13 -66.90 66.72
N SER A 25 35.21 -67.66 66.53
CA SER A 25 36.36 -67.21 65.74
C SER A 25 35.99 -66.95 64.27
N GLN A 26 35.14 -67.80 63.67
CA GLN A 26 34.61 -67.55 62.32
C GLN A 26 33.72 -66.30 62.26
N ILE A 27 32.91 -66.05 63.29
CA ILE A 27 32.08 -64.85 63.40
C ILE A 27 32.96 -63.60 63.48
N GLU A 28 34.00 -63.62 64.32
CA GLU A 28 34.93 -62.49 64.48
C GLU A 28 35.64 -62.17 63.16
N LYS A 29 36.14 -63.19 62.45
CA LYS A 29 36.74 -63.02 61.12
C LYS A 29 35.76 -62.40 60.12
N LYS A 30 34.51 -62.89 60.08
CA LYS A 30 33.46 -62.32 59.22
C LYS A 30 33.12 -60.88 59.61
N MET A 31 33.14 -60.56 60.89
CA MET A 31 32.86 -59.22 61.40
C MET A 31 33.92 -58.22 60.93
N ILE A 32 35.20 -58.57 61.04
CA ILE A 32 36.31 -57.75 60.56
C ILE A 32 36.26 -57.58 59.03
N GLU A 33 36.05 -58.67 58.27
CA GLU A 33 35.90 -58.60 56.81
C GLU A 33 34.72 -57.72 56.38
N THR A 34 33.58 -57.82 57.09
CA THR A 34 32.38 -57.01 56.79
C THR A 34 32.61 -55.54 57.12
N SER A 35 33.27 -55.24 58.25
CA SER A 35 33.66 -53.88 58.60
C SER A 35 34.61 -53.26 57.56
N GLY A 36 35.62 -54.01 57.11
CA GLY A 36 36.53 -53.56 56.05
C GLY A 36 35.81 -53.26 54.73
N LYS A 37 34.87 -54.13 54.32
CA LYS A 37 34.01 -53.90 53.14
C LYS A 37 33.15 -52.63 53.30
N ASN A 38 32.57 -52.41 54.47
CA ASN A 38 31.76 -51.21 54.73
C ASN A 38 32.58 -49.92 54.61
N ASN A 39 33.79 -49.88 55.15
CA ASN A 39 34.65 -48.69 55.05
C ASN A 39 35.01 -48.39 53.58
N ILE A 40 35.28 -49.42 52.76
CA ILE A 40 35.54 -49.24 51.33
C ILE A 40 34.30 -48.69 50.62
N LEU A 41 33.12 -49.23 50.92
CA LEU A 41 31.85 -48.75 50.37
C LEU A 41 31.58 -47.29 50.76
N GLU A 42 31.91 -46.89 51.98
CA GLU A 42 31.77 -45.51 52.46
C GLU A 42 32.67 -44.54 51.68
N ILE A 43 33.94 -44.89 51.48
CA ILE A 43 34.87 -44.10 50.64
C ILE A 43 34.37 -44.01 49.19
N GLN A 44 33.84 -45.11 48.65
CA GLN A 44 33.26 -45.11 47.31
C GLN A 44 32.01 -44.21 47.22
N LEU A 45 31.14 -44.25 48.23
CA LEU A 45 29.95 -43.41 48.31
C LEU A 45 30.32 -41.92 48.35
N GLU A 46 31.34 -41.56 49.12
CA GLU A 46 31.81 -40.17 49.24
C GLU A 46 32.43 -39.65 47.94
N LYS A 47 33.23 -40.49 47.25
CA LYS A 47 33.73 -40.20 45.89
C LYS A 47 32.58 -40.02 44.89
N CYS A 48 31.60 -40.92 44.90
CA CYS A 48 30.43 -40.84 44.01
C CYS A 48 29.63 -39.55 44.26
N THR A 49 29.41 -39.20 45.52
CA THR A 49 28.68 -37.99 45.93
C THR A 49 29.41 -36.72 45.49
N SER A 50 30.74 -36.70 45.60
CA SER A 50 31.57 -35.57 45.16
C SER A 50 31.51 -35.39 43.64
N LEU A 51 31.66 -36.49 42.89
CA LEU A 51 31.52 -36.47 41.43
C LEU A 51 30.13 -36.02 40.99
N LEU A 52 29.07 -36.47 41.66
CA LEU A 52 27.70 -36.05 41.37
C LEU A 52 27.52 -34.53 41.47
N LYS A 53 28.07 -33.89 42.52
CA LYS A 53 28.00 -32.42 42.68
C LYS A 53 28.73 -31.68 41.55
N VAL A 54 29.89 -32.16 41.14
CA VAL A 54 30.65 -31.57 40.02
C VAL A 54 29.87 -31.70 38.70
N VAL A 55 29.25 -32.86 38.46
CA VAL A 55 28.43 -33.08 37.26
C VAL A 55 27.22 -32.15 37.26
N GLN A 56 26.48 -32.07 38.37
CA GLN A 56 25.30 -31.20 38.49
C GLN A 56 25.65 -29.72 38.29
N THR A 57 26.73 -29.24 38.89
CA THR A 57 27.17 -27.84 38.72
C THR A 57 27.61 -27.56 37.29
N LYS A 58 28.34 -28.48 36.65
CA LYS A 58 28.75 -28.33 35.26
C LYS A 58 27.55 -28.37 34.30
N GLU A 59 26.60 -29.27 34.53
CA GLU A 59 25.35 -29.35 33.77
C GLU A 59 24.55 -28.05 33.88
N ALA A 60 24.40 -27.49 35.08
CA ALA A 60 23.71 -26.22 35.28
C ALA A 60 24.41 -25.05 34.55
N SER A 61 25.74 -25.01 34.58
CA SER A 61 26.52 -23.99 33.89
C SER A 61 26.37 -24.09 32.36
N ILE A 62 26.44 -25.30 31.80
CA ILE A 62 26.25 -25.55 30.36
C ILE A 62 24.83 -25.14 29.94
N LYS A 63 23.81 -25.61 30.65
CA LYS A 63 22.41 -25.26 30.36
C LYS A 63 22.17 -23.75 30.37
N LYS A 64 22.76 -23.04 31.33
CA LYS A 64 22.67 -21.57 31.40
C LYS A 64 23.32 -20.91 30.18
N GLY A 65 24.52 -21.33 29.81
CA GLY A 65 25.25 -20.80 28.65
C GLY A 65 24.50 -21.04 27.33
N GLU A 66 24.00 -22.25 27.10
CA GLU A 66 23.20 -22.58 25.92
C GLU A 66 21.92 -21.75 25.85
N ASN A 67 21.22 -21.56 26.97
CA ASN A 67 19.99 -20.77 27.02
C ASN A 67 20.27 -19.28 26.71
N GLU A 68 21.36 -18.72 27.22
CA GLU A 68 21.78 -17.35 26.89
C GLU A 68 22.16 -17.18 25.41
N GLN A 69 22.82 -18.18 24.83
CA GLN A 69 23.15 -18.22 23.40
C GLN A 69 21.88 -18.29 22.54
N LEU A 70 20.98 -19.22 22.86
CA LEU A 70 19.70 -19.39 22.17
C LEU A 70 18.85 -18.11 22.25
N LYS A 71 18.83 -17.45 23.41
CA LYS A 71 18.13 -16.18 23.59
C LYS A 71 18.69 -15.09 22.67
N ARG A 72 20.01 -14.92 22.62
CA ARG A 72 20.67 -13.96 21.71
C ARG A 72 20.36 -14.25 20.24
N ASN A 73 20.41 -15.51 19.84
CA ASN A 73 20.07 -15.91 18.46
C ASN A 73 18.60 -15.62 18.14
N ALA A 74 17.68 -15.95 19.05
CA ALA A 74 16.25 -15.68 18.88
C ALA A 74 15.96 -14.17 18.79
N ASP A 75 16.64 -13.35 19.59
CA ASP A 75 16.50 -11.88 19.56
C ASP A 75 17.02 -11.31 18.23
N MET A 76 18.19 -11.76 17.77
CA MET A 76 18.76 -11.34 16.48
C MET A 76 17.87 -11.75 15.30
N THR A 77 17.36 -12.99 15.27
CA THR A 77 16.42 -13.43 14.21
C THR A 77 15.13 -12.61 14.23
N ARG A 78 14.62 -12.27 15.42
CA ARG A 78 13.41 -11.43 15.57
C ARG A 78 13.62 -10.03 15.02
N GLU A 79 14.78 -9.44 15.27
CA GLU A 79 15.13 -8.10 14.79
C GLU A 79 15.34 -8.06 13.28
N ASN A 80 16.05 -9.06 12.73
CA ASN A 80 16.20 -9.23 11.28
C ASN A 80 14.84 -9.38 10.58
N LEU A 81 13.93 -10.18 11.15
CA LEU A 81 12.58 -10.35 10.61
C LEU A 81 11.78 -9.04 10.64
N LYS A 82 11.92 -8.25 11.71
CA LYS A 82 11.29 -6.92 11.80
C LYS A 82 11.82 -5.97 10.73
N SER A 83 13.15 -5.90 10.55
CA SER A 83 13.77 -5.07 9.51
C SER A 83 13.25 -5.45 8.14
N HIS A 84 13.31 -6.75 7.81
CA HIS A 84 12.89 -7.25 6.49
C HIS A 84 11.40 -7.01 6.21
N LYS A 85 10.55 -7.12 7.24
CA LYS A 85 9.12 -6.78 7.15
C LYS A 85 8.92 -5.28 6.87
N GLN A 86 9.73 -4.42 7.51
CA GLN A 86 9.67 -2.98 7.29
C GLN A 86 10.14 -2.60 5.88
N ASP A 87 11.21 -3.24 5.38
CA ASP A 87 11.71 -3.01 4.03
C ASP A 87 10.67 -3.39 2.97
N TYR A 88 10.00 -4.54 3.13
CA TYR A 88 8.90 -4.91 2.24
C TYR A 88 7.73 -3.93 2.30
N LYS A 89 7.38 -3.44 3.50
CA LYS A 89 6.32 -2.42 3.66
C LYS A 89 6.69 -1.13 2.92
N ASN A 90 7.95 -0.69 3.01
CA ASN A 90 8.46 0.49 2.32
C ASN A 90 8.43 0.29 0.79
N ASN A 91 8.87 -0.88 0.30
CA ASN A 91 8.85 -1.20 -1.12
C ASN A 91 7.43 -1.24 -1.70
N ILE A 92 6.47 -1.83 -0.97
CA ILE A 92 5.06 -1.83 -1.36
C ILE A 92 4.54 -0.39 -1.45
N ALA A 93 4.81 0.44 -0.45
CA ALA A 93 4.37 1.84 -0.44
C ALA A 93 4.92 2.62 -1.65
N LYS A 94 6.19 2.39 -2.02
CA LYS A 94 6.81 3.02 -3.18
C LYS A 94 6.14 2.59 -4.49
N LEU A 95 5.94 1.28 -4.68
CA LEU A 95 5.26 0.74 -5.87
C LEU A 95 3.83 1.26 -6.01
N VAL A 96 3.09 1.33 -4.90
CA VAL A 96 1.72 1.88 -4.90
C VAL A 96 1.73 3.35 -5.33
N HIS A 97 2.70 4.14 -4.87
CA HIS A 97 2.83 5.54 -5.27
C HIS A 97 3.16 5.68 -6.77
N GLU A 98 4.13 4.90 -7.26
CA GLU A 98 4.50 4.87 -8.68
C GLU A 98 3.33 4.46 -9.58
N MET A 99 2.54 3.45 -9.17
CA MET A 99 1.34 3.04 -9.88
C MET A 99 0.29 4.16 -9.96
N LYS A 100 0.07 4.88 -8.84
CA LYS A 100 -0.90 5.97 -8.79
C LYS A 100 -0.51 7.14 -9.71
N ILE A 101 0.78 7.46 -9.80
CA ILE A 101 1.27 8.48 -10.73
C ILE A 101 0.98 8.07 -12.17
N LYS A 102 1.37 6.84 -12.55
CA LYS A 102 1.12 6.32 -13.90
C LYS A 102 -0.36 6.23 -14.26
N GLU A 103 -1.22 5.91 -13.29
CA GLU A 103 -2.67 5.87 -13.49
C GLU A 103 -3.22 7.25 -13.88
N GLU A 104 -2.81 8.30 -13.19
CA GLU A 104 -3.22 9.68 -13.52
C GLU A 104 -2.62 10.14 -14.86
N GLU A 105 -1.37 9.79 -15.16
CA GLU A 105 -0.74 10.07 -16.47
C GLU A 105 -1.55 9.44 -17.61
N HIS A 106 -1.87 8.14 -17.51
CA HIS A 106 -2.68 7.46 -18.53
C HIS A 106 -4.09 8.03 -18.63
N LYS A 107 -4.70 8.46 -17.52
CA LYS A 107 -6.03 9.08 -17.53
C LYS A 107 -6.03 10.40 -18.31
N ILE A 108 -4.97 11.20 -18.16
CA ILE A 108 -4.78 12.42 -18.96
C ILE A 108 -4.58 12.06 -20.43
N GLU A 109 -3.74 11.06 -20.73
CA GLU A 109 -3.47 10.63 -22.11
C GLU A 109 -4.73 10.11 -22.83
N ILE A 110 -5.52 9.26 -22.17
CA ILE A 110 -6.80 8.77 -22.69
C ILE A 110 -7.75 9.94 -22.95
N SER A 111 -7.84 10.91 -22.04
CA SER A 111 -8.70 12.09 -22.21
C SER A 111 -8.27 12.92 -23.43
N LYS A 112 -6.96 13.10 -23.63
CA LYS A 112 -6.41 13.79 -24.80
C LYS A 112 -6.73 13.06 -26.10
N LEU A 113 -6.51 11.74 -26.14
CA LEU A 113 -6.80 10.92 -27.33
C LEU A 113 -8.30 10.92 -27.68
N TYR A 114 -9.17 10.85 -26.67
CA TYR A 114 -10.63 10.94 -26.88
C TYR A 114 -11.02 12.28 -27.50
N GLN A 115 -10.46 13.38 -26.99
CA GLN A 115 -10.68 14.71 -27.57
C GLN A 115 -10.16 14.82 -29.00
N ASP A 116 -8.97 14.30 -29.31
CA ASP A 116 -8.42 14.28 -30.68
C ASP A 116 -9.32 13.52 -31.66
N MET A 117 -9.79 12.33 -31.25
CA MET A 117 -10.67 11.50 -32.07
C MET A 117 -12.02 12.19 -32.37
N GLN A 118 -12.63 12.83 -31.37
CA GLN A 118 -13.87 13.60 -31.53
C GLN A 118 -13.69 14.79 -32.48
N LYS A 119 -12.57 15.51 -32.37
CA LYS A 119 -12.27 16.65 -33.26
C LYS A 119 -12.06 16.23 -34.70
N LYS A 120 -11.27 15.17 -34.93
CA LYS A 120 -11.03 14.61 -36.28
C LYS A 120 -12.33 14.13 -36.92
N ALA A 121 -13.21 13.49 -36.15
CA ALA A 121 -14.52 13.09 -36.64
C ALA A 121 -15.38 14.30 -37.03
N LEU A 122 -15.43 15.35 -36.20
CA LEU A 122 -16.19 16.57 -36.49
C LEU A 122 -15.64 17.30 -37.74
N ALA A 123 -14.32 17.46 -37.85
CA ALA A 123 -13.70 18.09 -39.00
C ALA A 123 -13.94 17.29 -40.29
N SER A 124 -13.79 15.96 -40.25
CA SER A 124 -14.06 15.09 -41.40
C SER A 124 -15.51 15.14 -41.85
N GLN A 125 -16.47 15.21 -40.92
CA GLN A 125 -17.88 15.33 -41.24
C GLN A 125 -18.21 16.70 -41.89
N LEU A 126 -17.68 17.79 -41.32
CA LEU A 126 -17.90 19.13 -41.87
C LEU A 126 -17.30 19.33 -43.26
N CYS A 127 -16.12 18.77 -43.54
CA CYS A 127 -15.51 18.80 -44.88
C CYS A 127 -16.26 17.94 -45.90
N LYS A 128 -17.09 16.98 -45.48
CA LYS A 128 -17.94 16.18 -46.37
C LYS A 128 -19.28 16.84 -46.66
N ASP A 129 -19.85 17.52 -45.67
CA ASP A 129 -21.22 18.06 -45.75
C ASP A 129 -21.29 19.45 -46.42
N TYR A 130 -20.16 20.15 -46.57
CA TYR A 130 -20.11 21.51 -47.13
C TYR A 130 -18.99 21.66 -48.16
N GLU A 131 -19.33 22.18 -49.33
CA GLU A 131 -18.36 22.46 -50.41
C GLU A 131 -17.61 23.79 -50.22
N ASN A 132 -18.10 24.68 -49.33
CA ASN A 132 -17.56 26.03 -49.13
C ASN A 132 -17.22 26.32 -47.66
N ASP A 133 -16.01 26.87 -47.42
CA ASP A 133 -15.46 27.19 -46.09
C ASP A 133 -16.31 28.19 -45.31
N GLU A 134 -17.00 29.09 -46.01
CA GLU A 134 -17.83 30.11 -45.37
C GLU A 134 -19.04 29.50 -44.63
N ASP A 135 -19.64 28.47 -45.20
CA ASP A 135 -20.80 27.79 -44.61
C ASP A 135 -20.38 26.88 -43.46
N VAL A 136 -19.21 26.23 -43.57
CA VAL A 136 -18.58 25.52 -42.45
C VAL A 136 -18.31 26.47 -41.29
N ASN A 137 -17.76 27.65 -41.56
CA ASN A 137 -17.46 28.66 -40.55
C ASN A 137 -18.72 29.18 -39.84
N LYS A 138 -19.80 29.45 -40.59
CA LYS A 138 -21.11 29.83 -40.03
C LYS A 138 -21.67 28.71 -39.16
N GLN A 139 -21.55 27.47 -39.61
CA GLN A 139 -22.12 26.34 -38.89
C GLN A 139 -21.30 25.96 -37.65
N LEU A 140 -19.98 26.04 -37.69
CA LEU A 140 -19.12 25.93 -36.50
C LEU A 140 -19.50 26.96 -35.43
N ASN A 141 -19.68 28.22 -35.83
CA ASN A 141 -20.11 29.27 -34.90
C ASN A 141 -21.51 28.97 -34.31
N LYS A 142 -22.45 28.53 -35.15
CA LYS A 142 -23.80 28.16 -34.70
C LYS A 142 -23.81 26.94 -33.79
N MET A 143 -22.99 25.92 -34.05
CA MET A 143 -22.82 24.77 -33.17
C MET A 143 -22.22 25.19 -31.82
N GLY A 144 -21.19 26.04 -31.83
CA GLY A 144 -20.57 26.54 -30.60
C GLY A 144 -21.54 27.40 -29.77
N TYR A 145 -22.40 28.17 -30.44
CA TYR A 145 -23.45 28.97 -29.80
C TYR A 145 -24.63 28.12 -29.26
N ASN A 146 -24.61 26.80 -29.44
CA ASN A 146 -25.64 25.94 -28.87
C ASN A 146 -25.59 26.00 -27.34
N ARG A 147 -26.76 26.23 -26.74
CA ARG A 147 -26.95 26.31 -25.30
C ARG A 147 -26.36 25.11 -24.54
N SER A 148 -26.55 23.89 -25.06
CA SER A 148 -26.05 22.67 -24.39
C SER A 148 -24.52 22.65 -24.30
N LEU A 149 -23.83 22.96 -25.41
CA LEU A 149 -22.37 23.02 -25.46
C LEU A 149 -21.81 24.15 -24.59
N THR A 150 -22.56 25.24 -24.48
CA THR A 150 -22.19 26.37 -23.62
C THR A 150 -22.31 26.02 -22.13
N GLU A 151 -23.39 25.35 -21.72
CA GLU A 151 -23.58 24.88 -20.34
C GLU A 151 -22.52 23.83 -19.96
N ASP A 152 -22.23 22.87 -20.85
CA ASP A 152 -21.17 21.86 -20.64
C ASP A 152 -19.79 22.51 -20.49
N PHE A 153 -19.48 23.51 -21.31
CA PHE A 153 -18.21 24.26 -21.23
C PHE A 153 -18.06 25.02 -19.90
N LEU A 154 -19.13 25.67 -19.43
CA LEU A 154 -19.15 26.37 -18.14
C LEU A 154 -19.02 25.39 -16.96
N ALA A 155 -19.63 24.21 -17.06
CA ALA A 155 -19.52 23.16 -16.03
C ALA A 155 -18.11 22.56 -15.95
N TRP A 156 -17.46 22.35 -17.10
CA TRP A 156 -16.10 21.78 -17.17
C TRP A 156 -15.02 22.75 -16.67
N SER A 157 -15.17 24.03 -16.98
CA SER A 157 -14.20 25.07 -16.58
C SER A 157 -14.28 25.44 -15.09
N ASN A 158 -15.22 24.82 -14.34
CA ASN A 158 -15.43 25.03 -12.91
C ASN A 158 -15.66 26.51 -12.54
N VAL A 159 -16.28 27.25 -13.46
CA VAL A 159 -16.46 28.70 -13.38
C VAL A 159 -17.74 29.00 -12.61
N GLY A 160 -17.62 29.69 -11.48
CA GLY A 160 -18.78 30.31 -10.81
C GLY A 160 -19.47 31.33 -11.72
N ARG A 161 -20.67 31.81 -11.37
CA ARG A 161 -21.36 32.86 -12.16
C ARG A 161 -20.43 34.07 -12.34
N CYS A 162 -19.80 34.23 -13.52
CA CYS A 162 -18.97 35.39 -13.81
C CYS A 162 -19.83 36.65 -13.74
N HIS A 163 -19.32 37.68 -13.07
CA HIS A 163 -20.07 38.92 -12.89
C HIS A 163 -19.72 39.99 -13.92
N ASP A 164 -18.54 39.88 -14.55
CA ASP A 164 -18.02 40.88 -15.50
C ASP A 164 -17.30 40.26 -16.71
N PHE A 165 -17.34 40.97 -17.85
CA PHE A 165 -16.72 40.59 -19.12
C PHE A 165 -15.23 40.20 -18.98
N ARG A 166 -14.51 40.91 -18.11
CA ARG A 166 -13.08 40.68 -17.87
C ARG A 166 -12.82 39.35 -17.16
N GLU A 167 -13.65 39.00 -16.19
CA GLU A 167 -13.52 37.75 -15.43
C GLU A 167 -13.79 36.54 -16.33
N THR A 168 -14.83 36.61 -17.16
CA THR A 168 -15.13 35.57 -18.15
C THR A 168 -13.99 35.43 -19.17
N ALA A 169 -13.47 36.56 -19.69
CA ALA A 169 -12.36 36.55 -20.63
C ALA A 169 -11.04 35.99 -20.03
N ASP A 170 -10.74 36.30 -18.77
CA ASP A 170 -9.51 35.83 -18.11
C ASP A 170 -9.54 34.33 -17.79
N VAL A 171 -10.70 33.76 -17.44
CA VAL A 171 -10.84 32.29 -17.27
C VAL A 171 -10.63 31.60 -18.62
N ILE A 172 -11.30 32.10 -19.65
CA ILE A 172 -11.21 31.57 -21.00
C ILE A 172 -9.76 31.66 -21.55
N ALA A 173 -9.04 32.73 -21.26
CA ALA A 173 -7.67 32.93 -21.71
C ALA A 173 -6.63 32.09 -20.95
N LYS A 174 -6.94 31.65 -19.72
CA LYS A 174 -6.07 30.78 -18.92
C LYS A 174 -6.14 29.31 -19.31
N GLU A 175 -7.27 28.87 -19.84
CA GLU A 175 -7.40 27.55 -20.46
C GLU A 175 -6.76 27.63 -21.86
N ASN A 176 -5.54 27.12 -22.01
CA ASN A 176 -4.90 26.96 -23.32
C ASN A 176 -5.93 26.37 -24.30
N ASN A 177 -6.10 27.03 -25.45
CA ASN A 177 -7.13 26.71 -26.43
C ASN A 177 -7.23 25.19 -26.64
N PRO A 178 -8.22 24.52 -26.02
CA PRO A 178 -8.23 23.05 -25.95
C PRO A 178 -8.39 22.43 -27.33
N LEU A 179 -8.78 23.22 -28.33
CA LEU A 179 -9.00 22.82 -29.70
C LEU A 179 -7.76 22.93 -30.58
N VAL A 180 -6.78 23.75 -30.21
CA VAL A 180 -5.68 24.17 -31.10
C VAL A 180 -4.47 23.25 -31.06
N ASP A 181 -4.21 22.55 -29.96
CA ASP A 181 -2.96 21.79 -29.82
C ASP A 181 -2.85 20.55 -30.75
N PHE A 182 -3.94 20.15 -31.44
CA PHE A 182 -3.99 18.88 -32.18
C PHE A 182 -4.83 18.89 -33.47
N VAL A 183 -5.24 20.05 -33.97
CA VAL A 183 -6.01 20.14 -35.24
C VAL A 183 -5.06 20.50 -36.38
N GLU A 184 -4.78 19.58 -37.27
CA GLU A 184 -4.14 19.91 -38.55
C GLU A 184 -5.23 20.32 -39.54
N LEU A 185 -5.12 21.54 -40.07
CA LEU A 185 -6.01 22.03 -41.12
C LEU A 185 -5.75 21.19 -42.40
N PRO A 186 -6.79 20.66 -43.07
CA PRO A 186 -6.61 20.00 -44.35
C PRO A 186 -6.03 20.97 -45.40
N ASP A 187 -5.09 20.50 -46.21
CA ASP A 187 -4.30 21.31 -47.17
C ASP A 187 -5.13 22.09 -48.22
N ASN A 188 -6.42 21.77 -48.38
CA ASN A 188 -7.31 22.38 -49.38
C ASN A 188 -8.25 23.47 -48.86
N HIS A 189 -8.20 23.84 -47.57
CA HIS A 189 -9.16 24.76 -46.93
C HIS A 189 -8.49 25.91 -46.16
N SER A 190 -7.87 26.85 -46.89
CA SER A 190 -7.15 27.99 -46.31
C SER A 190 -8.07 29.04 -45.64
N SER A 191 -9.34 29.10 -46.02
CA SER A 191 -10.36 29.99 -45.42
C SER A 191 -11.09 29.40 -44.22
N LEU A 192 -10.88 28.13 -43.89
CA LEU A 192 -11.50 27.49 -42.73
C LEU A 192 -10.93 28.06 -41.42
N ILE A 193 -11.80 28.32 -40.45
CA ILE A 193 -11.45 28.84 -39.12
C ILE A 193 -12.06 27.89 -38.09
N TYR A 194 -11.29 26.89 -37.67
CA TYR A 194 -11.75 25.93 -36.64
C TYR A 194 -12.11 26.64 -35.32
N SER A 195 -11.36 27.69 -34.98
CA SER A 195 -11.60 28.55 -33.81
C SER A 195 -12.94 29.32 -33.85
N ASN A 196 -13.71 29.27 -34.94
CA ASN A 196 -15.08 29.82 -34.96
C ASN A 196 -16.03 29.05 -34.04
N LEU A 197 -15.75 27.78 -33.75
CA LEU A 197 -16.50 27.03 -32.73
C LEU A 197 -16.39 27.72 -31.37
N LEU A 198 -15.17 28.13 -30.98
CA LEU A 198 -14.92 28.88 -29.74
C LEU A 198 -15.57 30.25 -29.77
N CYS A 199 -15.55 30.94 -30.91
CA CYS A 199 -16.26 32.21 -31.06
C CYS A 199 -17.76 32.04 -30.77
N GLY A 200 -18.37 30.94 -31.22
CA GLY A 200 -19.74 30.57 -30.90
C GLY A 200 -19.96 30.31 -29.41
N VAL A 201 -19.11 29.49 -28.79
CA VAL A 201 -19.16 29.16 -27.35
C VAL A 201 -19.03 30.42 -26.50
N PHE A 202 -18.09 31.31 -26.82
CA PHE A 202 -17.89 32.58 -26.09
C PHE A 202 -19.09 33.49 -26.20
N ARG A 203 -19.70 33.59 -27.39
CA ARG A 203 -20.93 34.34 -27.56
C ARG A 203 -22.05 33.76 -26.72
N GLY A 204 -22.23 32.44 -26.73
CA GLY A 204 -23.26 31.76 -25.94
C GLY A 204 -23.06 31.95 -24.44
N ALA A 205 -21.83 31.76 -23.96
CA ALA A 205 -21.50 31.86 -22.54
C ALA A 205 -21.70 33.28 -22.00
N LEU A 206 -21.24 34.29 -22.76
CA LEU A 206 -21.40 35.70 -22.40
C LEU A 206 -22.87 36.15 -22.48
N GLU A 207 -23.66 35.57 -23.39
CA GLU A 207 -25.09 35.84 -23.47
C GLU A 207 -25.87 35.28 -22.26
N MET A 208 -25.46 34.13 -21.71
CA MET A 208 -26.04 33.59 -20.46
C MET A 208 -25.82 34.47 -19.24
N VAL A 209 -24.74 35.24 -19.22
CA VAL A 209 -24.46 36.28 -18.22
C VAL A 209 -24.95 37.66 -18.67
N GLN A 210 -25.96 37.69 -19.55
CA GLN A 210 -26.66 38.89 -20.00
C GLN A 210 -25.76 39.91 -20.72
N MET A 211 -24.69 39.45 -21.38
CA MET A 211 -23.79 40.30 -22.17
C MET A 211 -23.83 39.88 -23.64
N ALA A 212 -24.40 40.72 -24.49
CA ALA A 212 -24.32 40.51 -25.92
C ALA A 212 -22.94 40.95 -26.42
N VAL A 213 -22.20 40.01 -26.98
CA VAL A 213 -20.85 40.22 -27.52
C VAL A 213 -20.74 39.73 -28.96
N GLU A 214 -19.85 40.34 -29.73
CA GLU A 214 -19.43 39.85 -31.03
C GLU A 214 -18.03 39.25 -30.88
N ALA A 215 -17.87 37.96 -31.18
CA ALA A 215 -16.58 37.27 -31.16
C ALA A 215 -16.14 36.98 -32.61
N LYS A 216 -14.95 37.46 -32.98
CA LYS A 216 -14.33 37.26 -34.29
C LYS A 216 -12.91 36.75 -34.12
N PHE A 217 -12.56 35.73 -34.87
CA PHE A 217 -11.19 35.25 -34.98
C PHE A 217 -10.33 36.29 -35.74
N VAL A 218 -9.14 36.57 -35.22
CA VAL A 218 -8.18 37.50 -35.84
C VAL A 218 -6.98 36.73 -36.41
N GLN A 219 -6.31 35.95 -35.56
CA GLN A 219 -5.12 35.17 -35.91
C GLN A 219 -5.05 33.89 -35.07
N GLY A 220 -4.33 32.86 -35.53
CA GLY A 220 -4.31 31.55 -34.89
C GLY A 220 -3.11 30.70 -35.24
N THR A 221 -2.61 29.99 -34.24
CA THR A 221 -1.47 29.06 -34.37
C THR A 221 -1.74 27.94 -35.37
N LEU A 222 -3.00 27.55 -35.57
CA LEU A 222 -3.39 26.60 -36.62
C LEU A 222 -3.08 27.09 -38.04
N LYS A 223 -3.07 28.42 -38.25
CA LYS A 223 -2.68 29.04 -39.53
C LYS A 223 -1.19 29.40 -39.60
N GLY A 224 -0.41 29.03 -38.58
CA GLY A 224 1.02 29.32 -38.47
C GLY A 224 1.38 30.59 -37.69
N ASP A 225 0.40 31.26 -37.07
CA ASP A 225 0.65 32.46 -36.25
C ASP A 225 1.28 32.10 -34.89
N GLY A 226 1.98 33.03 -34.23
CA GLY A 226 2.65 32.77 -32.95
C GLY A 226 1.72 32.60 -31.74
N VAL A 227 0.48 33.11 -31.86
CA VAL A 227 -0.56 33.04 -30.81
C VAL A 227 -1.94 32.98 -31.46
N THR A 228 -2.92 32.43 -30.74
CA THR A 228 -4.34 32.50 -31.15
C THR A 228 -5.01 33.69 -30.50
N GLU A 229 -5.54 34.61 -31.33
CA GLU A 229 -6.21 35.83 -30.90
C GLU A 229 -7.65 35.87 -31.42
N ILE A 230 -8.59 36.04 -30.48
CA ILE A 230 -10.00 36.20 -30.75
C ILE A 230 -10.41 37.57 -30.24
N GLN A 231 -10.87 38.43 -31.15
CA GLN A 231 -11.37 39.74 -30.82
C GLN A 231 -12.81 39.62 -30.32
N MET A 232 -13.04 40.08 -29.10
CA MET A 232 -14.36 40.20 -28.52
C MET A 232 -14.77 41.67 -28.43
N LYS A 233 -15.94 42.01 -28.99
CA LYS A 233 -16.52 43.34 -28.93
C LYS A 233 -17.83 43.28 -28.13
N PHE A 234 -17.87 44.00 -27.00
CA PHE A 234 -19.10 44.19 -26.26
C PHE A 234 -20.10 45.01 -27.09
N ILE A 235 -21.32 44.51 -27.24
CA ILE A 235 -22.39 45.18 -27.98
C ILE A 235 -23.31 45.90 -27.01
N ARG A 236 -23.92 45.16 -26.08
CA ARG A 236 -24.89 45.68 -25.11
C ARG A 236 -25.12 44.71 -23.97
N ARG A 237 -25.61 45.23 -22.84
CA ARG A 237 -26.17 44.39 -21.77
C ARG A 237 -27.60 44.02 -22.12
N ILE A 238 -27.91 42.73 -22.06
CA ILE A 238 -29.25 42.20 -22.26
C ILE A 238 -30.00 42.48 -20.96
N LYS A 239 -31.04 43.32 -21.02
CA LYS A 239 -31.91 43.52 -19.86
C LYS A 239 -32.91 42.37 -19.82
N ASP A 240 -33.14 41.80 -18.64
CA ASP A 240 -34.23 40.86 -18.42
C ASP A 240 -35.55 41.54 -18.79
N ASN A 241 -36.15 41.16 -19.92
CA ASN A 241 -37.59 41.22 -20.01
C ASN A 241 -38.11 40.05 -19.16
N LEU A 242 -38.23 40.28 -17.86
CA LEU A 242 -39.17 39.52 -17.05
C LEU A 242 -40.53 39.62 -17.77
N PRO A 243 -41.21 38.52 -18.11
CA PRO A 243 -42.65 38.63 -18.32
C PRO A 243 -43.21 39.20 -17.03
N ALA A 244 -43.96 40.31 -17.15
CA ALA A 244 -44.72 40.85 -16.04
C ALA A 244 -45.52 39.67 -15.46
N GLY A 245 -45.32 39.39 -14.17
CA GLY A 245 -46.04 38.32 -13.51
C GLY A 245 -47.54 38.56 -13.63
N GLU A 246 -48.23 37.57 -14.18
CA GLU A 246 -49.62 37.26 -13.84
C GLU A 246 -49.62 35.93 -13.07
#